data_AF-A0A1X1E2I4-F1
#
_entry.id   AF-A0A1X1E2I4-F1
#
_cell.length_a   1.000
_cell.length_b   1.000
_cell.length_c   1.000
_cell.angle_alpha   90.00
_cell.angle_beta   90.00
_cell.angle_gamma   90.00
#
_symmetry.space_group_name_H-M   'P 1'
#
loop_
_entity.id
_entity.type
_entity.pdbx_description
1 polymer ?
#
loop_
_entity_poly.entity_id
_entity_poly.type
_entity_poly.pdbx_seq_one_letter_code
_entity_poly.pdbx_strand_id
1 'polypeptide(L)' 'MDLNIEKHQMADGSYEYRASCEQPGYRFALIGKGSTATEADENLRRNVKEMQNRLDEIVQISKVSA' A
#
# COMPACT_ATOMS: atom_id res chain seq x y z
N MET A 1 -4.67 11.77 -6.20
CA MET A 1 -4.47 10.80 -5.11
C MET A 1 -3.84 11.54 -3.97
N ASP A 2 -4.59 11.85 -2.92
CA ASP A 2 -4.01 12.34 -1.66
C ASP A 2 -3.53 11.10 -0.92
N LEU A 3 -2.22 10.86 -0.95
CA LEU A 3 -1.59 9.70 -0.34
C LEU A 3 -0.90 10.18 0.92
N ASN A 4 -1.49 9.89 2.07
CA ASN A 4 -0.90 10.21 3.35
C ASN A 4 0.05 9.09 3.77
N ILE A 5 1.35 9.40 3.87
CA ILE A 5 2.38 8.45 4.30
C ILE A 5 2.86 8.83 5.70
N GLU A 6 2.58 7.95 6.66
CA GLU A 6 3.05 8.07 8.04
C GLU A 6 4.22 7.12 8.27
N LYS A 7 5.27 7.62 8.94
CA LYS A 7 6.41 6.81 9.37
C LYS A 7 6.36 6.61 10.87
N HIS A 8 6.29 5.36 11.30
CA HIS A 8 6.41 4.96 12.69
C HIS A 8 7.67 4.12 12.90
N GLN A 9 8.42 4.45 13.95
CA GLN A 9 9.47 3.58 14.46
C GLN A 9 8.86 2.74 15.59
N MET A 10 8.95 1.43 15.45
CA MET A 10 8.44 0.47 16.42
C MET A 10 9.38 0.38 17.63
N ALA A 11 8.82 -0.07 18.76
CA ALA A 11 9.57 -0.24 20.00
C ALA A 11 10.71 -1.27 19.91
N ASP A 12 10.64 -2.22 18.97
CA ASP A 12 11.71 -3.19 18.69
C ASP A 12 12.83 -2.64 17.81
N GLY A 13 12.72 -1.38 17.36
CA GLY A 13 13.67 -0.75 16.45
C GLY A 13 13.35 -0.95 14.96
N SER A 14 12.32 -1.72 14.63
CA SER A 14 11.83 -1.84 13.25
C SER A 14 11.09 -0.57 12.79
N TYR A 15 10.96 -0.43 11.47
CA TYR A 15 10.28 0.69 10.82
C TYR A 15 8.97 0.22 10.19
N GLU A 16 7.93 1.01 10.40
CA GLU A 16 6.63 0.85 9.77
C GLU A 16 6.30 2.12 8.97
N TYR A 17 6.00 1.95 7.70
CA TYR A 17 5.47 3.00 6.84
C TYR A 17 4.02 2.67 6.51
N ARG A 18 3.10 3.57 6.84
CA ARG A 18 1.69 3.43 6.53
C ARG A 18 1.33 4.40 5.41
N ALA A 19 0.95 3.90 4.25
CA ALA A 19 0.33 4.70 3.19
C ALA A 19 -1.18 4.52 3.25
N SER A 20 -1.90 5.62 3.40
CA SER A 20 -3.36 5.64 3.35
C SER A 20 -3.83 6.58 2.24
N CYS A 21 -4.88 6.17 1.54
CA CYS A 21 -5.53 6.95 0.50
C CYS A 21 -7.02 6.91 0.75
N GLU A 22 -7.63 8.09 0.89
CA GLU A 22 -9.08 8.26 0.95
C GLU A 22 -9.51 9.17 -0.19
N GLN A 23 -10.15 8.57 -1.21
CA GLN A 23 -10.80 9.28 -2.30
C GLN A 23 -12.23 8.78 -2.48
N PRO A 24 -13.15 9.60 -3.04
CA PRO A 24 -14.50 9.15 -3.34
C PRO A 24 -14.45 7.95 -4.30
N GLY A 25 -14.96 6.79 -3.84
CA GLY A 25 -14.94 5.53 -4.59
C GLY A 25 -13.69 4.67 -4.40
N TYR A 26 -12.70 5.12 -3.62
CA TYR A 26 -11.48 4.36 -3.39
C TYR A 26 -10.85 4.65 -2.02
N ARG A 27 -10.84 3.66 -1.13
CA ARG A 27 -10.21 3.75 0.19
C ARG A 27 -9.30 2.57 0.44
N PHE A 28 -8.03 2.83 0.74
CA PHE A 28 -7.09 1.79 1.11
C PHE A 28 -6.05 2.27 2.12
N ALA A 29 -5.56 1.33 2.92
CA ALA A 29 -4.43 1.50 3.80
C ALA A 29 -3.45 0.35 3.56
N LEU A 30 -2.21 0.69 3.28
CA LEU A 30 -1.10 -0.24 3.09
C LEU A 30 -0.03 0.03 4.13
N ILE A 31 0.58 -1.04 4.60
CA ILE A 31 1.62 -0.99 5.62
C ILE A 31 2.84 -1.70 5.04
N GLY A 32 3.98 -1.01 5.03
CA GLY A 32 5.29 -1.57 4.77
C GLY A 32 6.05 -1.70 6.06
N LYS A 33 6.66 -2.86 6.30
CA LYS A 33 7.49 -3.12 7.48
C LYS A 33 8.89 -3.51 7.06
N GLY A 34 9.88 -3.11 7.84
CA GLY A 34 11.27 -3.49 7.60
C GLY A 34 12.15 -3.21 8.82
N SER A 35 13.30 -3.86 8.88
CA SER A 35 14.30 -3.61 9.94
C SER A 35 14.94 -2.24 9.80
N THR A 36 14.94 -1.70 8.57
CA THR A 36 15.43 -0.35 8.24
C THR A 36 14.34 0.47 7.54
N ALA A 37 14.50 1.80 7.56
CA ALA A 37 13.60 2.70 6.85
C ALA A 37 13.53 2.40 5.34
N THR A 38 14.65 2.02 4.74
CA THR A 38 14.73 1.62 3.33
C THR A 38 13.95 0.33 3.06
N GLU A 39 14.13 -0.70 3.89
CA GLU A 39 13.36 -1.95 3.72
C GLU A 39 11.86 -1.74 3.91
N ALA A 40 11.46 -0.89 4.86
CA ALA A 40 10.06 -0.57 5.07
C ALA A 40 9.46 0.19 3.88
N ASP A 41 10.21 1.11 3.26
CA ASP A 41 9.83 1.79 2.01
C ASP A 41 9.71 0.81 0.83
N GLU A 42 10.70 -0.06 0.65
CA GLU A 42 10.67 -1.07 -0.42
C GLU A 42 9.50 -2.04 -0.24
N ASN A 43 9.23 -2.47 0.99
CA ASN A 43 8.10 -3.32 1.31
C ASN A 43 6.76 -2.61 1.01
N LEU A 44 6.64 -1.34 1.40
CA LEU A 44 5.45 -0.53 1.10
C LEU A 44 5.23 -0.42 -0.41
N ARG A 45 6.27 -0.10 -1.19
CA ARG A 45 6.18 0.00 -2.66
C ARG A 45 5.75 -1.31 -3.31
N ARG A 46 6.27 -2.44 -2.83
CA ARG A 46 5.84 -3.77 -3.29
C ARG A 46 4.35 -3.98 -3.01
N ASN A 47 3.90 -3.67 -1.80
CA ASN A 47 2.49 -3.84 -1.43
C ASN A 47 1.55 -2.96 -2.27
N VAL A 48 1.96 -1.71 -2.58
CA VAL A 48 1.22 -0.82 -3.49
C VAL A 48 1.12 -1.42 -4.89
N LYS A 49 2.23 -1.95 -5.42
CA LYS A 49 2.27 -2.53 -6.77
C LYS A 49 1.43 -3.80 -6.88
N GLU A 50 1.50 -4.68 -5.89
CA GLU A 50 0.67 -5.89 -5.82
C GLU A 50 -0.82 -5.54 -5.76
N MET A 51 -1.17 -4.51 -4.98
CA MET A 51 -2.53 -4.01 -4.91
C MET A 51 -3.01 -3.45 -6.26
N GLN A 52 -2.17 -2.68 -6.97
CA GLN A 52 -2.47 -2.19 -8.32
C GLN A 52 -2.72 -3.33 -9.31
N ASN A 53 -1.86 -4.36 -9.30
CA ASN A 53 -2.03 -5.54 -10.15
C ASN A 53 -3.36 -6.24 -9.88
N ARG A 54 -3.68 -6.49 -8.60
CA ARG A 54 -4.94 -7.15 -8.20
C ARG A 54 -6.17 -6.35 -8.61
N LEU A 55 -6.11 -5.03 -8.54
CA LEU A 55 -7.21 -4.18 -9.00
C LEU A 55 -7.38 -4.24 -10.51
N ASP A 56 -6.28 -4.23 -11.26
CA ASP A 56 -6.32 -4.38 -12.71
C ASP A 56 -6.96 -5.72 -13.09
N GLU A 57 -6.56 -6.81 -12.41
CA GLU A 57 -7.17 -8.13 -12.59
C GLU A 57 -8.68 -8.12 -12.29
N ILE A 58 -9.12 -7.50 -11.19
CA ILE A 58 -10.55 -7.38 -10.84
C ILE A 58 -11.31 -6.58 -11.89
N VAL A 59 -10.75 -5.48 -12.38
CA VAL A 59 -11.35 -4.63 -13.42
C VAL A 59 -11.45 -5.39 -14.75
N GLN A 60 -10.43 -6.16 -15.11
CA GLN A 60 -10.44 -6.99 -16.31
C GLN A 60 -11.48 -8.11 -16.23
N ILE A 61 -11.59 -8.82 -15.10
CA ILE A 61 -12.62 -9.85 -14.90
C ILE A 61 -14.03 -9.25 -14.99
N SER A 62 -14.22 -8.06 -14.41
CA SER A 62 -15.51 -7.34 -14.45
C SER A 62 -15.92 -6.94 -15.87
N LYS A 63 -14.97 -6.69 -16.78
CA LYS A 63 -15.24 -6.40 -18.20
C LYS A 63 -15.60 -7.63 -19.03
N VAL A 64 -15.26 -8.84 -18.60
CA VAL A 64 -15.53 -10.09 -19.34
C VAL A 64 -16.90 -10.68 -18.99
N SER A 65 -17.56 -10.19 -17.93
CA SER A 65 -18.85 -10.70 -17.44
C SER A 65 -20.04 -9.74 -17.65
N ALA A 66 -19.89 -8.72 -18.51
CA ALA A 66 -20.94 -7.76 -18.85
C ALA A 66 -21.35 -7.87 -20.32
#